data_AF-A0A8C5B7S1-F1
#
_entry.id   AF-A0A8C5B7S1-F1
#
_cell.length_a   1.000
_cell.length_b   1.000
_cell.length_c   1.000
_cell.angle_alpha   90.00
_cell.angle_beta   90.00
_cell.angle_gamma   90.00
#
_symmetry.space_group_name_H-M   'P 1'
#
loop_
_entity.id
_entity.type
_entity.pdbx_description
1 polymer ?
#
loop_
_entity_poly.entity_id
_entity_poly.type
_entity_poly.pdbx_seq_one_letter_code
_entity_poly.pdbx_strand_id
1 'polypeptide(L)'
;MGVFGVKMNPLMVSVFCGLVLMSMAITPPKVQVYTREPAEPGTGNSLICYLNNFQPPEVEVDLLENGVVIPGAVQSDLMFESQWQYHLTKRVPFIPREGARYACRVNHMGRTTNHAWGELFADLTFTTC
;
A
#
# COMPACT_ATOMS: atom_id res chain seq x y z
N MET A 1 16.17 19.94 35.66
CA MET A 1 15.38 20.95 34.93
C MET A 1 13.97 20.39 34.83
N GLY A 2 13.07 20.87 35.70
CA GLY A 2 11.74 20.29 35.86
C GLY A 2 10.82 20.65 34.70
N VAL A 3 10.14 19.67 34.13
CA VAL A 3 9.03 19.90 33.20
C VAL A 3 7.89 20.45 34.05
N PHE A 4 7.60 21.74 33.92
CA PHE A 4 6.45 22.35 34.58
C PHE A 4 5.18 21.59 34.16
N GLY A 5 4.46 21.03 35.13
CA GLY A 5 3.18 20.38 34.90
C GLY A 5 2.18 21.41 34.38
N VAL A 6 1.93 21.39 33.07
CA VAL A 6 0.91 22.24 32.45
C VAL A 6 -0.46 21.74 32.92
N LYS A 7 -1.20 22.61 33.62
CA LYS A 7 -2.54 22.28 34.13
C LYS A 7 -3.53 22.25 32.96
N MET A 8 -3.86 21.05 32.50
CA MET A 8 -4.72 20.79 31.35
C MET A 8 -6.19 21.14 31.69
N ASN A 9 -6.65 22.33 31.33
CA ASN A 9 -8.06 22.76 31.45
C ASN A 9 -8.88 22.16 30.29
N PRO A 10 -10.19 21.84 30.45
CA PRO A 10 -11.06 21.40 29.35
C PRO A 10 -10.99 22.26 28.08
N LEU A 11 -10.79 23.58 28.19
CA LEU A 11 -10.56 24.44 27.02
C LEU A 11 -9.24 24.10 26.30
N MET A 12 -8.18 23.84 27.07
CA MET A 12 -6.88 23.44 26.53
C MET A 12 -6.96 22.05 25.89
N VAL A 13 -7.69 21.11 26.50
CA VAL A 13 -7.96 19.78 25.93
C VAL A 13 -8.74 19.91 24.62
N SER A 14 -9.79 20.74 24.57
CA SER A 14 -10.60 20.93 23.37
C SER A 14 -9.79 21.55 22.23
N VAL A 15 -8.90 22.51 22.54
CA VAL A 15 -8.02 23.14 21.54
C VAL A 15 -6.98 22.14 21.04
N PHE A 16 -6.32 21.40 21.94
CA PHE A 16 -5.38 20.34 21.53
C PHE A 16 -6.07 19.24 20.72
N CYS A 17 -7.26 18.81 21.12
CA CYS A 17 -8.06 17.83 20.38
C CYS A 17 -8.43 18.36 19.00
N GLY A 18 -8.92 19.61 18.89
CA GLY A 18 -9.23 20.24 17.61
C GLY A 18 -8.02 20.37 16.67
N LEU A 19 -6.85 20.74 17.23
CA LEU A 19 -5.60 20.84 16.47
C LEU A 19 -5.08 19.47 16.01
N VAL A 20 -5.23 18.42 16.82
CA VAL A 20 -4.85 17.04 16.45
C VAL A 20 -5.81 16.44 15.42
N LEU A 21 -7.11 16.71 15.51
CA LEU A 21 -8.09 16.23 14.53
C LEU A 21 -7.87 16.88 13.14
N MET A 22 -7.38 18.12 13.08
CA MET A 22 -7.04 18.78 11.81
C MET A 22 -5.82 18.20 11.10
N SER A 23 -4.93 17.47 11.79
CA SER A 23 -3.66 16.98 11.22
C SER A 23 -3.71 15.54 10.67
N MET A 24 -4.82 14.82 10.80
CA MET A 24 -4.98 13.44 10.32
C MET A 24 -5.78 13.36 9.01
N ALA A 25 -5.25 13.92 7.92
CA ALA A 25 -5.82 13.66 6.60
C ALA A 25 -5.52 12.20 6.19
N ILE A 26 -6.56 11.38 6.03
CA ILE A 26 -6.43 10.01 5.50
C ILE A 26 -6.27 10.10 3.98
N THR A 27 -5.08 9.79 3.50
CA THR A 27 -4.74 9.74 2.08
C THR A 27 -4.50 8.28 1.68
N PRO A 28 -5.33 7.69 0.80
CA PRO A 28 -5.17 6.30 0.39
C PRO A 28 -3.90 6.09 -0.45
N PRO A 29 -3.31 4.90 -0.45
CA PRO A 29 -2.13 4.59 -1.24
C PRO A 29 -2.42 4.60 -2.73
N LYS A 30 -1.47 5.16 -3.47
CA LYS A 30 -1.30 4.84 -4.87
C LYS A 30 -0.57 3.50 -4.95
N VAL A 31 -1.13 2.57 -5.71
CA VAL A 31 -0.68 1.18 -5.75
C VAL A 31 -0.25 0.83 -7.16
N GLN A 32 0.94 0.25 -7.28
CA GLN A 32 1.46 -0.28 -8.53
C GLN A 32 1.75 -1.77 -8.36
N VAL A 33 1.26 -2.58 -9.29
CA VAL A 33 1.48 -4.02 -9.29
C VAL A 33 2.22 -4.42 -10.56
N TYR A 34 3.44 -4.92 -10.41
CA TYR A 34 4.35 -5.21 -11.51
C TYR A 34 5.26 -6.39 -11.19
N THR A 35 6.01 -6.85 -12.18
CA THR A 35 7.00 -7.91 -12.04
C THR A 35 8.41 -7.36 -12.16
N ARG A 36 9.38 -8.06 -11.55
CA ARG A 36 10.79 -7.67 -11.63
C ARG A 36 11.29 -7.68 -13.07
N GLU A 37 10.98 -8.75 -13.79
CA GLU A 37 11.29 -8.93 -15.21
C GLU A 37 9.99 -8.99 -16.03
N PRO A 38 10.01 -8.81 -17.36
CA PRO A 38 8.87 -9.12 -18.22
C PRO A 38 8.36 -10.54 -17.91
N ALA A 39 7.05 -10.69 -17.76
CA ALA A 39 6.50 -11.98 -17.38
C ALA A 39 6.39 -12.92 -18.57
N GLU A 40 7.10 -14.05 -18.47
CA GLU A 40 7.03 -15.15 -19.40
C GLU A 40 6.40 -16.37 -18.71
N PRO A 41 5.41 -17.03 -19.33
CA PRO A 41 4.79 -18.23 -18.76
C PRO A 41 5.84 -19.31 -18.45
N GLY A 42 5.79 -19.87 -17.24
CA GLY A 42 6.69 -20.94 -16.81
C GLY A 42 8.08 -20.50 -16.35
N THR A 43 8.45 -19.22 -16.49
CA THR A 43 9.71 -18.68 -16.00
C THR A 43 9.53 -18.02 -14.63
N GLY A 44 10.38 -18.35 -13.67
CA GLY A 44 10.32 -17.76 -12.32
C GLY A 44 10.53 -16.24 -12.32
N ASN A 45 9.72 -15.52 -11.55
CA ASN A 45 9.75 -14.07 -11.44
C ASN A 45 9.40 -13.63 -10.00
N SER A 46 9.28 -12.33 -9.76
CA SER A 46 8.83 -11.75 -8.49
C SER A 46 7.66 -10.82 -8.77
N LEU A 47 6.51 -11.11 -8.15
CA LEU A 47 5.37 -10.20 -8.13
C LEU A 47 5.64 -9.14 -7.07
N ILE A 48 5.44 -7.87 -7.42
CA ILE A 48 5.76 -6.71 -6.59
C ILE A 48 4.53 -5.82 -6.50
N CYS A 49 4.16 -5.44 -5.28
CA CYS A 49 3.18 -4.41 -4.99
C CYS A 49 3.87 -3.26 -4.27
N TYR A 50 3.93 -2.11 -4.94
CA TYR A 50 4.50 -0.88 -4.41
C TYR A 50 3.38 0.08 -4.03
N LEU A 51 3.38 0.53 -2.77
CA LEU A 51 2.44 1.50 -2.23
C LEU A 51 3.22 2.79 -1.98
N ASN A 52 2.69 3.93 -2.42
CA ASN A 52 3.26 5.23 -2.10
C ASN A 52 2.21 6.33 -1.88
N ASN A 53 2.69 7.43 -1.31
CA ASN A 53 1.95 8.67 -1.06
C ASN A 53 0.70 8.49 -0.20
N PHE A 54 0.77 7.62 0.82
CA PHE A 54 -0.35 7.41 1.75
C PHE A 54 -0.07 7.91 3.16
N GLN A 55 -1.15 8.15 3.90
CA GLN A 55 -1.17 8.53 5.31
C GLN A 55 -2.51 8.10 5.92
N PRO A 56 -2.58 7.63 7.17
CA PRO A 56 -1.49 7.32 8.12
C PRO A 56 -0.71 6.04 7.72
N PRO A 57 0.33 5.62 8.49
CA PRO A 57 1.23 4.53 8.10
C PRO A 57 0.63 3.12 8.23
N GLU A 58 -0.48 2.96 8.94
CA GLU A 58 -1.12 1.66 9.17
C GLU A 58 -1.73 1.11 7.88
N VAL A 59 -1.18 -0.01 7.39
CA VAL A 59 -1.64 -0.68 6.18
C VAL A 59 -1.34 -2.18 6.23
N GLU A 60 -2.25 -2.98 5.70
CA GLU A 60 -2.03 -4.41 5.46
C GLU A 60 -1.97 -4.66 3.96
N VAL A 61 -1.02 -5.50 3.52
CA VAL A 61 -0.76 -5.77 2.10
C VAL A 61 -0.59 -7.25 1.85
N ASP A 62 -1.46 -7.79 1.01
CA ASP A 62 -1.43 -9.17 0.55
C ASP A 62 -1.22 -9.25 -0.96
N LEU A 63 -0.39 -10.20 -1.39
CA LEU A 63 -0.29 -10.60 -2.79
C LEU A 63 -1.17 -11.82 -3.01
N LEU A 64 -2.01 -11.75 -4.03
CA LEU A 64 -3.04 -12.73 -4.31
C LEU A 64 -2.79 -13.43 -5.65
N GLU A 65 -3.12 -14.71 -5.69
CA GLU A 65 -3.33 -15.49 -6.90
C GLU A 65 -4.75 -16.05 -6.89
N ASN A 66 -5.55 -15.69 -7.89
CA ASN A 66 -6.97 -16.07 -8.01
C ASN A 66 -7.78 -15.77 -6.74
N GLY A 67 -7.45 -14.65 -6.06
CA GLY A 67 -8.09 -14.23 -4.82
C GLY A 67 -7.54 -14.87 -3.54
N VAL A 68 -6.60 -15.81 -3.65
CA VAL A 68 -5.98 -16.52 -2.52
C VAL A 68 -4.62 -15.90 -2.20
N VAL A 69 -4.31 -15.71 -0.91
CA VAL A 69 -3.03 -15.14 -0.47
C VAL A 69 -1.88 -16.08 -0.83
N ILE A 70 -0.85 -15.53 -1.48
CA ILE A 70 0.39 -16.24 -1.81
C ILE A 70 1.27 -16.24 -0.55
N PRO A 71 1.66 -17.41 -0.02
CA PRO A 71 2.50 -17.49 1.17
C PRO A 71 3.94 -17.05 0.88
N GLY A 72 4.69 -16.68 1.93
CA GLY A 72 6.11 -16.35 1.82
C GLY A 72 6.41 -14.96 1.21
N ALA A 73 5.40 -14.10 1.09
CA ALA A 73 5.60 -12.72 0.68
C ALA A 73 6.40 -11.92 1.74
N VAL A 74 7.44 -11.20 1.28
CA VAL A 74 8.29 -10.34 2.12
C VAL A 74 7.88 -8.89 1.94
N GLN A 75 7.89 -8.13 3.04
CA GLN A 75 7.61 -6.70 3.05
C GLN A 75 8.89 -5.91 3.35
N SER A 76 9.08 -4.77 2.68
CA SER A 76 10.11 -3.81 3.07
C SER A 76 9.73 -3.14 4.39
N ASP A 77 10.71 -2.51 5.03
CA ASP A 77 10.41 -1.53 6.07
C ASP A 77 9.54 -0.41 5.50
N LEU A 78 8.74 0.18 6.38
CA LEU A 78 7.97 1.38 6.08
C LEU A 78 8.93 2.57 6.03
N MET A 79 8.90 3.31 4.93
CA MET A 79 9.72 4.49 4.72
C MET A 79 8.80 5.68 4.41
N PHE A 80 9.30 6.90 4.59
CA PHE A 80 8.54 8.11 4.29
C PHE A 80 9.41 9.18 3.65
N GLU A 81 8.76 10.03 2.86
CA GLU A 81 9.35 11.22 2.24
C GLU A 81 8.99 12.47 3.03
N SER A 82 9.41 13.65 2.54
CA SER A 82 8.98 14.94 3.09
C SER A 82 7.45 15.02 3.20
N GLN A 83 6.95 15.68 4.24
CA GLN A 83 5.50 15.76 4.56
C GLN A 83 4.87 14.44 5.05
N TRP A 84 5.68 13.49 5.54
CA TRP A 84 5.20 12.25 6.18
C TRP A 84 4.38 11.36 5.24
N GLN A 85 4.67 11.38 3.94
CA GLN A 85 4.04 10.50 2.96
C GLN A 85 4.76 9.16 2.96
N TYR A 86 4.02 8.10 3.29
CA TYR A 86 4.58 6.76 3.45
C TYR A 86 4.65 6.00 2.13
N HIS A 87 5.64 5.10 2.06
CA HIS A 87 5.76 4.13 1.00
C HIS A 87 6.31 2.80 1.54
N LEU A 88 5.90 1.70 0.91
CA LEU A 88 6.44 0.36 1.19
C LEU A 88 6.28 -0.57 -0.01
N THR A 89 7.02 -1.67 -0.01
CA THR A 89 6.94 -2.71 -1.03
C THR A 89 6.60 -4.06 -0.41
N LYS A 90 5.62 -4.79 -0.97
CA LYS A 90 5.39 -6.21 -0.70
C LYS A 90 5.77 -7.00 -1.95
N ARG A 91 6.52 -8.10 -1.79
CA ARG A 91 6.94 -8.93 -2.93
C ARG A 91 6.93 -10.41 -2.62
N VAL A 92 6.67 -11.24 -3.63
CA VAL A 92 6.75 -12.70 -3.52
C VAL A 92 7.34 -13.31 -4.80
N PRO A 93 8.23 -14.32 -4.69
CA PRO A 93 8.60 -15.14 -5.84
C PRO A 93 7.37 -15.90 -6.35
N PHE A 94 7.18 -15.94 -7.66
CA PHE A 94 6.10 -16.72 -8.28
C PHE A 94 6.50 -17.16 -9.69
N ILE A 95 5.75 -18.10 -10.24
CA ILE A 95 5.85 -18.50 -11.64
C ILE A 95 4.53 -18.08 -12.31
N PRO A 96 4.54 -17.14 -13.27
CA PRO A 96 3.33 -16.76 -13.99
C PRO A 96 2.68 -17.98 -14.64
N ARG A 97 1.38 -18.16 -14.34
CA ARG A 97 0.54 -19.21 -14.91
C ARG A 97 -0.46 -18.61 -15.87
N GLU A 98 -0.60 -19.20 -17.05
CA GLU A 98 -1.61 -18.79 -18.02
C GLU A 98 -3.02 -18.90 -17.40
N GLY A 99 -3.85 -17.88 -17.61
CA GLY A 99 -5.21 -17.81 -17.07
C GLY A 99 -5.31 -17.47 -15.57
N ALA A 100 -4.21 -17.49 -14.81
CA ALA A 100 -4.21 -17.07 -13.41
C ALA A 100 -4.25 -15.54 -13.30
N ARG A 101 -5.02 -15.04 -12.34
CA ARG A 101 -5.13 -13.61 -12.04
C ARG A 101 -4.34 -13.29 -10.79
N TYR A 102 -3.47 -12.30 -10.87
CA TYR A 102 -2.68 -11.83 -9.73
C TYR A 102 -3.14 -10.43 -9.33
N ALA A 103 -3.12 -10.16 -8.04
CA ALA A 103 -3.54 -8.86 -7.51
C ALA A 103 -2.80 -8.51 -6.23
N CYS A 104 -2.80 -7.23 -5.90
CA CYS A 104 -2.43 -6.72 -4.59
C CYS A 104 -3.68 -6.27 -3.86
N ARG A 105 -3.94 -6.86 -2.69
CA ARG A 105 -4.99 -6.41 -1.77
C ARG A 105 -4.37 -5.52 -0.72
N VAL A 106 -4.92 -4.32 -0.59
CA VAL A 106 -4.45 -3.30 0.34
C VAL A 106 -5.59 -2.94 1.28
N ASN A 107 -5.36 -3.05 2.58
CA ASN A 107 -6.27 -2.56 3.61
C ASN A 107 -5.62 -1.35 4.29
N HIS A 108 -6.12 -0.16 3.99
CA HIS A 108 -5.61 1.09 4.55
C HIS A 108 -6.70 1.76 5.38
N MET A 109 -6.46 1.92 6.70
CA MET A 109 -7.42 2.48 7.65
C MET A 109 -8.81 1.83 7.59
N GLY A 110 -8.88 0.50 7.43
CA GLY A 110 -10.11 -0.27 7.35
C GLY A 110 -10.81 -0.25 5.98
N ARG A 111 -10.22 0.42 4.97
CA ARG A 111 -10.72 0.39 3.59
C ARG A 111 -9.87 -0.56 2.76
N THR A 112 -10.50 -1.63 2.28
CA THR A 112 -9.85 -2.62 1.42
C THR A 112 -10.03 -2.31 -0.07
N THR A 113 -8.94 -2.34 -0.83
CA THR A 113 -8.91 -2.23 -2.30
C THR A 113 -8.12 -3.38 -2.91
N ASN A 114 -8.49 -3.78 -4.13
CA ASN A 114 -7.75 -4.78 -4.92
C ASN A 114 -7.21 -4.10 -6.18
N HIS A 115 -5.95 -4.34 -6.49
CA HIS A 115 -5.25 -3.78 -7.66
C HIS A 115 -4.72 -4.94 -8.49
N ALA A 116 -5.21 -5.12 -9.71
CA ALA A 116 -4.79 -6.28 -10.51
C ALA A 116 -3.44 -6.04 -11.18
N TRP A 117 -2.64 -7.11 -11.25
CA TRP A 117 -1.43 -7.11 -12.06
C TRP A 117 -1.81 -7.08 -13.55
N GLY A 118 -1.20 -6.18 -14.31
CA GLY A 118 -1.47 -6.01 -15.74
C GLY A 118 -2.48 -4.91 -16.10
N GLU A 119 -3.11 -4.25 -15.12
CA GLU A 119 -4.05 -3.15 -15.40
C GLU A 119 -3.39 -1.91 -16.01
N LEU A 120 -2.09 -1.67 -15.77
CA LEU A 120 -1.33 -0.62 -16.45
C LEU A 120 -1.09 -0.90 -17.96
N PHE A 121 -1.37 -2.13 -18.42
CA PHE A 121 -1.28 -2.50 -19.83
C PHE A 121 -2.65 -2.67 -20.51
N ALA A 122 -3.75 -2.78 -19.74
CA ALA A 122 -5.10 -2.88 -20.33
C ALA A 122 -5.50 -1.59 -21.09
N ASP A 123 -4.93 -0.44 -20.75
CA ASP A 123 -5.12 0.83 -21.48
C ASP A 123 -4.22 0.94 -22.74
N LEU A 124 -3.10 0.20 -22.80
CA LEU A 124 -2.15 0.29 -23.92
C LEU A 124 -2.19 -0.89 -24.89
N THR A 125 -2.98 -1.94 -24.63
CA THR A 125 -3.06 -3.11 -25.53
C THR A 125 -4.48 -3.44 -26.02
N PHE A 126 -5.47 -2.58 -25.83
CA PHE A 126 -6.83 -2.75 -26.38
C PHE A 126 -7.28 -1.65 -27.35
N THR A 127 -6.35 -0.91 -27.97
CA THR A 127 -6.63 -0.24 -29.25
C THR A 127 -6.12 -1.10 -30.41
N THR A 128 -6.84 -2.20 -30.67
CA THR A 128 -6.92 -2.77 -32.02
C THR A 128 -8.40 -3.06 -32.29
N CYS A 129 -9.10 -2.02 -32.74
CA CYS A 129 -10.21 -2.14 -33.67
C CYS A 129 -9.74 -1.54 -34.99
#